data_AF-A0AAW8KPZ8-F1
#
_entry.id   AF-A0AAW8KPZ8-F1
#
_cell.length_a   1.000
_cell.length_b   1.000
_cell.length_c   1.000
_cell.angle_alpha   90.00
_cell.angle_beta   90.00
_cell.angle_gamma   90.00
#
_symmetry.space_group_name_H-M   'P 1'
#
loop_
_entity.id
_entity.type
_entity.pdbx_description
1 polymer ?
#
loop_
_entity_poly.entity_id
_entity_poly.type
_entity_poly.pdbx_seq_one_letter_code
_entity_poly.pdbx_strand_id
1 'polypeptide(L)'
;VGFNKKIVIFVDNLDRCLPKQTIQTLESLRLFLFMPNTAFVIAADEDMVRHAVKEHFNGIDEKHITDYLDKLIQFPVKVPKISTREVRAYLFL
;
A
#
# COMPACT_ATOMS: atom_id res chain seq x y z
N VAL A 1 -29.28 -7.92 -1.49
CA VAL A 1 -28.27 -8.93 -1.87
C VAL A 1 -27.02 -8.66 -1.05
N GLY A 2 -26.92 -9.27 0.13
CA GLY A 2 -25.78 -9.07 1.02
C GLY A 2 -24.60 -9.92 0.56
N PHE A 3 -23.42 -9.31 0.41
CA PHE A 3 -22.19 -10.04 0.12
C PHE A 3 -21.81 -10.88 1.34
N ASN A 4 -22.36 -12.09 1.47
CA ASN A 4 -21.93 -13.08 2.47
C ASN A 4 -20.60 -13.76 2.06
N LYS A 5 -19.82 -13.11 1.21
CA LYS A 5 -18.52 -13.56 0.71
C LYS A 5 -17.50 -12.51 1.08
N LYS A 6 -16.34 -12.95 1.56
CA LYS A 6 -15.20 -12.06 1.81
C LYS A 6 -14.73 -11.47 0.48
N ILE A 7 -14.55 -10.16 0.42
CA ILE A 7 -14.03 -9.45 -0.74
C ILE A 7 -12.57 -9.10 -0.43
N VAL A 8 -11.65 -9.53 -1.31
CA VAL A 8 -10.24 -9.16 -1.23
C VAL A 8 -9.93 -8.21 -2.36
N ILE A 9 -9.44 -7.02 -2.02
CA ILE A 9 -9.15 -5.93 -2.96
C ILE A 9 -7.64 -5.78 -3.03
N PHE A 10 -7.08 -6.03 -4.21
CA PHE A 10 -5.66 -5.82 -4.49
C PHE A 10 -5.49 -4.43 -5.13
N VAL A 11 -4.65 -3.62 -4.52
CA VAL A 11 -4.24 -2.30 -5.01
C VAL A 11 -2.76 -2.38 -5.34
N ASP A 12 -2.40 -2.20 -6.60
CA ASP A 12 -1.02 -2.28 -7.08
C ASP A 12 -0.59 -0.94 -7.71
N ASN A 13 0.72 -0.71 -7.76
CA ASN A 13 1.36 0.47 -8.38
C ASN A 13 0.90 1.83 -7.82
N LEU A 14 0.53 1.88 -6.54
CA LEU A 14 0.06 3.12 -5.88
C LEU A 14 1.15 4.21 -5.83
N ASP A 15 2.40 3.78 -5.71
CA ASP A 15 3.64 4.56 -5.69
C ASP A 15 4.07 5.11 -7.07
N ARG A 16 3.45 4.67 -8.17
CA ARG A 16 3.67 5.21 -9.52
C ARG A 16 2.82 6.45 -9.83
N CYS A 17 1.81 6.71 -9.00
CA CYS A 17 0.97 7.90 -9.12
C CYS A 17 1.77 9.16 -8.75
N LEU A 18 1.30 10.33 -9.19
CA LEU A 18 1.87 11.58 -8.69
C LEU A 18 1.60 11.68 -7.17
N PRO A 19 2.48 12.32 -6.40
CA PRO A 19 2.37 12.44 -4.94
C PRO A 19 0.95 12.80 -4.47
N LYS A 20 0.35 13.83 -5.09
CA LYS A 20 -1.03 14.25 -4.79
C LYS A 20 -2.08 13.15 -5.03
N GLN A 21 -1.94 12.40 -6.11
CA GLN A 21 -2.88 11.33 -6.48
C GLN A 21 -2.73 10.13 -5.54
N THR A 22 -1.49 9.74 -5.20
CA THR A 22 -1.20 8.68 -4.22
C THR A 22 -1.92 8.95 -2.90
N ILE A 23 -1.82 10.18 -2.37
CA ILE A 23 -2.50 10.55 -1.11
C ILE A 23 -4.01 10.51 -1.24
N GLN A 24 -4.58 11.09 -2.31
CA GLN A 24 -6.03 11.06 -2.53
C GLN A 24 -6.57 9.62 -2.62
N THR A 25 -5.82 8.71 -3.25
CA THR A 25 -6.17 7.30 -3.32
C THR A 25 -6.09 6.64 -1.95
N LEU A 26 -5.04 6.89 -1.16
CA LEU A 26 -4.91 6.37 0.20
C LEU A 26 -6.03 6.85 1.13
N GLU A 27 -6.40 8.13 1.06
CA GLU A 27 -7.51 8.69 1.83
C GLU A 27 -8.84 8.05 1.44
N SER A 28 -9.06 7.85 0.13
CA SER A 28 -10.24 7.17 -0.37
C SER A 28 -10.29 5.72 0.12
N LEU A 29 -9.18 4.99 0.04
CA LEU A 29 -9.08 3.61 0.53
C LEU A 29 -9.36 3.53 2.03
N ARG A 30 -8.86 4.48 2.83
CA ARG A 30 -9.05 4.53 4.29
C ARG A 30 -10.52 4.46 4.71
N LEU A 31 -11.41 5.05 3.93
CA LEU A 31 -12.86 5.02 4.19
C LEU A 31 -13.44 3.59 4.12
N PHE A 32 -12.80 2.72 3.34
CA PHE A 32 -13.27 1.35 3.09
C PHE A 32 -12.49 0.29 3.88
N LEU A 33 -11.29 0.60 4.41
CA LEU A 33 -10.44 -0.35 5.15
C LEU A 33 -11.15 -1.01 6.35
N PHE A 34 -12.13 -0.32 6.94
CA PHE A 34 -12.88 -0.81 8.11
C PHE A 34 -14.22 -1.46 7.76
N MET A 35 -14.51 -1.67 6.48
CA MET A 35 -15.73 -2.35 6.08
C MET A 35 -15.70 -3.83 6.48
N PRO A 36 -16.78 -4.36 7.08
CA PRO A 36 -16.86 -5.76 7.42
C PRO A 36 -16.79 -6.63 6.14
N ASN A 37 -16.22 -7.83 6.27
CA ASN A 37 -16.04 -8.80 5.18
C ASN A 37 -15.17 -8.30 4.00
N THR A 38 -14.29 -7.31 4.24
CA THR A 38 -13.31 -6.87 3.24
C THR A 38 -11.89 -7.06 3.75
N ALA A 39 -10.95 -7.27 2.82
CA ALA A 39 -9.51 -7.25 3.07
C ALA A 39 -8.83 -6.49 1.93
N PHE A 40 -7.89 -5.61 2.27
CA PHE A 40 -7.14 -4.82 1.30
C PHE A 40 -5.68 -5.26 1.32
N VAL A 41 -5.14 -5.52 0.13
CA VAL A 41 -3.72 -5.83 -0.08
C VAL A 41 -3.15 -4.72 -0.95
N ILE A 42 -2.26 -3.91 -0.40
CA ILE A 42 -1.66 -2.77 -1.09
C ILE A 42 -0.21 -3.11 -1.37
N ALA A 43 0.15 -3.16 -2.65
CA ALA A 43 1.52 -3.26 -3.12
C ALA A 43 2.02 -1.86 -3.52
N ALA A 44 3.05 -1.39 -2.82
CA ALA A 44 3.69 -0.11 -3.05
C ALA A 44 5.12 -0.12 -2.49
N ASP A 45 6.01 0.68 -3.08
CA ASP A 45 7.28 1.05 -2.46
C ASP A 45 7.03 1.98 -1.26
N GLU A 46 7.46 1.53 -0.08
CA GLU A 46 7.29 2.26 1.19
C GLU A 46 7.96 3.64 1.14
N ASP A 47 9.15 3.75 0.55
CA ASP A 47 9.92 4.99 0.51
C ASP A 47 9.26 6.03 -0.41
N MET A 48 8.70 5.57 -1.53
CA MET A 48 7.96 6.43 -2.46
C MET A 48 6.67 6.96 -1.83
N VAL A 49 5.94 6.13 -1.08
CA VAL A 49 4.74 6.59 -0.36
C VAL A 49 5.12 7.57 0.74
N ARG A 50 6.19 7.33 1.51
CA ARG A 50 6.71 8.28 2.51
C ARG A 50 7.05 9.63 1.90
N HIS A 51 7.68 9.62 0.72
CA HIS A 51 7.99 10.83 -0.03
C HIS A 51 6.72 11.60 -0.42
N ALA A 52 5.71 10.90 -0.96
CA ALA A 52 4.43 11.51 -1.34
C ALA A 52 3.71 12.16 -0.15
N VAL A 53 3.72 11.52 1.02
CA VAL A 53 3.14 12.06 2.26
C VAL A 53 3.88 13.32 2.70
N LYS A 54 5.22 13.29 2.66
CA LYS A 54 6.06 14.44 3.04
C LYS A 54 5.83 15.67 2.17
N GLU A 55 5.71 15.46 0.86
CA GLU A 55 5.44 16.53 -0.10
C GLU A 55 4.02 17.10 0.08
N HIS A 56 3.04 16.24 0.34
CA HIS A 56 1.65 16.68 0.50
C HIS A 56 1.42 17.56 1.73
N PHE A 57 2.05 17.23 2.86
CA PHE A 57 1.84 17.91 4.14
C PHE A 57 2.89 18.98 4.47
N ASN A 58 3.78 19.34 3.53
CA ASN A 58 4.78 20.43 3.63
C ASN A 58 5.48 20.54 5.01
N GLY A 59 6.57 19.81 5.20
CA GLY A 59 7.48 20.03 6.34
C GLY A 59 7.05 19.33 7.64
N ILE A 60 6.24 18.28 7.54
CA ILE A 60 5.94 17.39 8.67
C ILE A 60 7.14 16.53 9.06
N ASP A 61 7.26 16.26 10.36
CA ASP A 61 8.27 15.37 10.91
C ASP A 61 8.07 13.90 10.47
N GLU A 62 9.16 13.13 10.40
CA GLU A 62 9.15 11.68 10.08
C GLU A 62 8.21 10.86 10.96
N LYS A 63 8.01 11.30 12.22
CA LYS A 63 7.06 10.67 13.13
C LYS A 63 5.64 10.76 12.59
N HIS A 64 5.22 11.92 12.08
CA HIS A 64 3.88 12.11 11.54
C HIS A 64 3.63 11.30 10.26
N ILE A 65 4.67 11.12 9.44
CA ILE A 65 4.61 10.26 8.25
C ILE A 65 4.36 8.80 8.68
N THR A 66 5.11 8.33 9.67
CA THR A 66 4.96 6.97 10.20
C THR A 66 3.59 6.77 10.84
N ASP A 67 3.14 7.70 11.68
CA ASP A 67 1.79 7.68 12.28
C ASP A 67 0.67 7.69 11.23
N TYR A 68 0.89 8.30 10.06
CA TYR A 68 -0.05 8.28 8.94
C TYR A 68 -0.11 6.90 8.28
N LEU A 69 1.05 6.31 7.99
CA LEU A 69 1.13 4.98 7.37
C LEU A 69 0.58 3.88 8.28
N ASP A 70 0.87 3.92 9.58
CA ASP A 70 0.37 2.93 10.55
C ASP A 70 -1.17 2.95 10.66
N LYS A 71 -1.83 4.08 10.36
CA LYS A 71 -3.30 4.17 10.32
C LYS A 71 -3.90 3.54 9.07
N LEU A 72 -3.12 3.38 8.01
CA LEU A 72 -3.55 2.83 6.73
C LEU A 72 -3.14 1.36 6.60
N ILE A 73 -1.94 1.02 7.04
CA ILE A 73 -1.34 -0.31 6.89
C ILE A 73 -1.30 -0.99 8.25
N GLN A 74 -2.22 -1.94 8.44
CA GLN A 74 -2.30 -2.72 9.68
C GLN A 74 -1.19 -3.76 9.81
N PHE A 75 -0.76 -4.32 8.67
CA PHE A 75 0.25 -5.37 8.64
C PHE A 75 1.21 -5.16 7.46
N PRO A 76 2.40 -4.56 7.70
CA PRO A 76 3.39 -4.37 6.66
C PRO A 76 4.10 -5.70 6.35
N VAL A 77 4.13 -6.08 5.07
CA VAL A 77 4.83 -7.27 4.59
C VAL A 77 5.96 -6.84 3.66
N LYS A 78 7.20 -7.11 4.06
CA LYS A 78 8.37 -6.89 3.19
C LYS A 78 8.55 -8.10 2.29
N VAL A 79 8.44 -7.88 0.98
CA VAL A 79 8.68 -8.93 -0.02
C VAL A 79 10.17 -9.26 -0.03
N PRO A 80 10.57 -10.53 0.17
CA PRO A 80 11.98 -10.92 0.15
C PRO A 80 12.56 -10.79 -1.27
N LYS A 81 13.88 -10.59 -1.34
CA LYS A 81 14.59 -10.63 -2.62
C LYS A 81 14.53 -12.03 -3.21
N ILE A 82 14.25 -12.11 -4.50
CA ILE A 82 14.25 -13.37 -5.24
C ILE A 82 15.66 -13.98 -5.26
N SER A 83 15.75 -15.29 -4.99
CA SER A 83 17.00 -16.03 -5.04
C SER A 83 17.41 -16.32 -6.48
N THR A 84 18.71 -16.55 -6.70
CA THR A 84 19.23 -16.95 -8.02
C THR A 84 18.57 -18.23 -8.55
N ARG A 85 18.15 -19.13 -7.65
CA ARG A 85 17.43 -20.36 -8.00
C ARG A 85 16.03 -20.07 -8.54
N GLU A 86 15.29 -19.16 -7.89
CA GLU A 86 13.95 -18.75 -8.32
C GLU A 86 13.99 -17.96 -9.62
N VAL A 87 14.95 -17.03 -9.79
CA VAL A 87 15.16 -16.33 -11.07
C VAL A 87 15.46 -17.33 -12.18
N ARG A 88 16.35 -18.30 -11.90
CA ARG A 88 16.68 -19.36 -12.87
C ARG A 88 15.45 -20.18 -13.24
N ALA A 89 14.65 -20.60 -12.26
CA ALA A 89 13.42 -21.35 -12.52
C ALA A 89 12.43 -20.54 -13.38
N TYR A 90 12.29 -19.24 -13.10
CA TYR A 90 11.43 -18.34 -13.89
C TYR A 90 11.88 -18.20 -15.35
N LEU A 91 13.18 -18.11 -15.60
CA LEU A 91 13.73 -17.94 -16.96
C LEU A 91 13.70 -19.20 -17.83
N PHE A 92 13.64 -20.39 -17.20
CA PHE A 92 13.63 -21.68 -17.89
C PHE A 92 12.26 -22.36 -17.94
N LEU A 93 11.21 -21.68 -17.44
CA LEU A 93 9.80 -21.98 -17.72
C LEU A 93 9.40 -21.40 -19.08
#